data_AF-A0A1C6PAI3-F1
#
_entry.id   AF-A0A1C6PAI3-F1
#
_cell.length_a   1.000
_cell.length_b   1.000
_cell.length_c   1.000
_cell.angle_alpha   90.00
_cell.angle_beta   90.00
_cell.angle_gamma   90.00
#
_symmetry.space_group_name_H-M   'P 1'
#
loop_
_entity.id
_entity.type
_entity.pdbx_description
1 polymer ?
#
loop_
_entity_poly.entity_id
_entity_poly.type
_entity_poly.pdbx_seq_one_letter_code
_entity_poly.pdbx_strand_id
1 'polypeptide(L)'
;MSDTTGGTGRKAYEGRSITVTFEAGRCRHAAECVRGLPEVFDPARRPWITPDAADAGRVAEVVRRCPSGALRYEGGGAAGGEELPPPSPPPTEAAGPE
;
A
#
# COMPACT_ATOMS: atom_id res chain seq x y z
N MET A 1 -0.17 -37.92 13.17
CA MET A 1 -1.17 -36.91 12.80
C MET A 1 -1.23 -35.87 13.91
N SER A 2 -0.45 -34.81 13.80
CA SER A 2 -0.56 -33.64 14.69
C SER A 2 -0.11 -32.43 13.88
N ASP A 3 -1.01 -32.00 13.01
CA ASP A 3 -0.96 -30.68 12.40
C ASP A 3 -1.04 -29.66 13.55
N THR A 4 0.11 -29.08 13.88
CA THR A 4 0.15 -27.86 14.68
C THR A 4 0.28 -26.72 13.70
N THR A 5 -0.87 -26.28 13.17
CA THR A 5 -1.05 -24.97 12.55
C THR A 5 -0.64 -23.90 13.58
N GLY A 6 0.66 -23.61 13.63
CA GLY A 6 1.28 -22.62 14.49
C GLY A 6 0.97 -21.23 13.97
N GLY A 7 0.08 -20.53 14.68
CA GLY A 7 -0.32 -19.16 14.38
C GLY A 7 0.85 -18.19 14.32
N THR A 8 1.27 -17.86 13.09
CA THR A 8 2.02 -16.64 12.79
C THR A 8 1.00 -15.59 12.36
N GLY A 9 0.46 -14.91 13.37
CA GLY A 9 -0.81 -14.17 13.31
C GLY A 9 -0.85 -13.07 12.25
N ARG A 10 -1.63 -13.33 11.21
CA ARG A 10 -2.05 -12.36 10.23
C ARG A 10 -3.07 -11.40 10.87
N LYS A 11 -2.82 -10.09 10.82
CA LYS A 11 -3.72 -9.06 11.39
C LYS A 11 -4.43 -8.28 10.28
N ALA A 12 -5.76 -8.25 10.34
CA ALA A 12 -6.59 -7.45 9.44
C ALA A 12 -6.85 -6.05 10.02
N TYR A 13 -6.92 -5.08 9.12
CA TYR A 13 -7.28 -3.69 9.34
C TYR A 13 -8.41 -3.39 8.37
N GLU A 14 -9.61 -3.34 8.88
CA GLU A 14 -10.82 -3.09 8.10
C GLU A 14 -10.96 -1.60 7.83
N GLY A 15 -11.17 -1.25 6.58
CA GLY A 15 -11.64 0.07 6.17
C GLY A 15 -12.97 -0.04 5.46
N ARG A 16 -13.61 1.09 5.16
CA ARG A 16 -14.93 1.13 4.53
C ARG A 16 -14.94 0.55 3.12
N SER A 17 -13.85 0.77 2.36
CA SER A 17 -13.76 0.37 0.95
C SER A 17 -12.67 -0.68 0.66
N ILE A 18 -11.77 -0.90 1.61
CA ILE A 18 -10.64 -1.82 1.49
C ILE A 18 -10.24 -2.34 2.87
N THR A 19 -9.96 -3.63 2.94
CA THR A 19 -9.39 -4.27 4.13
C THR A 19 -7.93 -4.58 3.85
N VAL A 20 -7.02 -4.09 4.69
CA VAL A 20 -5.59 -4.36 4.58
C VAL A 20 -5.20 -5.41 5.60
N THR A 21 -4.44 -6.40 5.16
CA THR A 21 -3.97 -7.48 6.00
C THR A 21 -2.45 -7.45 6.09
N PHE A 22 -1.92 -7.58 7.32
CA PHE A 22 -0.50 -7.56 7.61
C PHE A 22 -0.03 -8.85 8.31
N GLU A 23 1.05 -9.44 7.80
CA GLU A 23 1.71 -10.61 8.39
C GLU A 23 3.12 -10.25 8.84
N ALA A 24 3.29 -10.01 10.14
CA ALA A 24 4.55 -9.53 10.72
C ALA A 24 5.74 -10.46 10.41
N GLY A 25 5.51 -11.78 10.44
CA GLY A 25 6.56 -12.77 10.15
C GLY A 25 7.12 -12.73 8.73
N ARG A 26 6.40 -12.12 7.77
CA ARG A 26 6.89 -11.93 6.39
C ARG A 26 7.46 -10.54 6.16
N CYS A 27 7.32 -9.60 7.10
CA CYS A 27 7.74 -8.21 6.86
C CYS A 27 9.27 -8.10 6.91
N ARG A 28 9.89 -7.74 5.79
CA ARG A 28 11.35 -7.47 5.70
C ARG A 28 11.73 -5.99 5.93
N HIS A 29 10.79 -5.17 6.41
CA HIS A 29 10.98 -3.74 6.69
C HIS A 29 11.55 -2.91 5.51
N ALA A 30 11.10 -3.19 4.28
CA ALA A 30 11.52 -2.43 3.09
C ALA A 30 11.04 -0.97 3.06
N ALA A 31 10.15 -0.57 3.97
CA ALA A 31 9.58 0.78 4.12
C ALA A 31 8.77 1.32 2.93
N GLU A 32 8.51 0.52 1.88
CA GLU A 32 7.66 0.91 0.74
C GLU A 32 6.27 1.39 1.17
N CYS A 33 5.66 0.73 2.17
CA CYS A 33 4.33 1.12 2.66
C CYS A 33 4.35 2.46 3.39
N VAL A 34 5.30 2.67 4.31
CA VAL A 34 5.41 3.89 5.12
C VAL A 34 5.83 5.08 4.27
N ARG A 35 6.71 4.88 3.27
CA ARG A 35 7.12 5.95 2.34
C ARG A 35 6.06 6.25 1.29
N GLY A 36 5.32 5.24 0.83
CA GLY A 36 4.30 5.39 -0.21
C GLY A 36 3.00 6.02 0.28
N LEU A 37 2.61 5.77 1.53
CA LEU A 37 1.35 6.27 2.10
C LEU A 37 1.42 6.41 3.63
N PRO A 38 2.22 7.35 4.17
CA PRO A 38 2.41 7.53 5.62
C PRO A 38 1.11 7.87 6.37
N GLU A 39 0.13 8.46 5.69
CA GLU A 39 -1.21 8.72 6.24
C GLU A 39 -1.97 7.42 6.56
N VAL A 40 -1.68 6.33 5.85
CA VAL A 40 -2.26 4.99 6.06
C VAL A 40 -1.34 4.10 6.90
N PHE A 41 -0.02 4.12 6.65
CA PHE A 41 0.97 3.24 7.29
C PHE A 41 1.92 4.04 8.19
N ASP A 42 1.67 4.00 9.49
CA ASP A 42 2.46 4.72 10.48
C ASP A 42 2.80 3.85 11.70
N PRO A 43 4.04 3.34 11.80
CA PRO A 43 4.49 2.51 12.91
C PRO A 43 4.37 3.18 14.30
N ALA A 44 4.32 4.51 14.38
CA ALA A 44 4.18 5.26 15.62
C ALA A 44 2.72 5.33 16.11
N ARG A 45 1.73 5.14 15.22
CA ARG A 45 0.31 5.14 15.56
C ARG A 45 -0.21 3.77 15.99
N ARG A 46 -1.36 3.78 16.68
CA ARG A 46 -2.11 2.58 17.08
C ARG A 46 -3.61 2.81 16.81
N PRO A 47 -4.24 2.09 15.87
CA PRO A 47 -3.62 1.13 14.95
C PRO A 47 -2.60 1.79 14.00
N TRP A 48 -1.58 1.03 13.58
CA TRP A 48 -0.52 1.54 12.71
C TRP A 48 -0.89 1.51 11.23
N ILE A 49 -1.98 0.79 10.88
CA ILE A 49 -2.58 0.79 9.54
C ILE A 49 -3.98 1.36 9.68
N THR A 50 -4.30 2.40 8.91
CA THR A 50 -5.63 3.02 8.83
C THR A 50 -6.06 3.09 7.37
N PRO A 51 -6.71 2.04 6.82
CA PRO A 51 -7.00 1.96 5.39
C PRO A 51 -7.91 3.08 4.87
N ASP A 52 -8.76 3.64 5.74
CA ASP A 52 -9.67 4.75 5.41
C ASP A 52 -9.00 6.12 5.30
N ALA A 53 -7.69 6.23 5.59
CA ALA A 53 -6.98 7.50 5.52
C ALA A 53 -6.64 7.94 4.08
N ALA A 54 -6.86 7.08 3.09
CA ALA A 54 -6.67 7.38 1.67
C ALA A 54 -7.65 6.57 0.79
N ASP A 55 -7.70 6.91 -0.50
CA ASP A 55 -8.49 6.16 -1.47
C ASP A 55 -8.05 4.70 -1.58
N ALA A 56 -9.03 3.79 -1.68
CA ALA A 56 -8.78 2.36 -1.74
C ALA A 56 -7.84 1.95 -2.89
N GLY A 57 -7.88 2.66 -4.02
CA GLY A 57 -6.96 2.45 -5.14
C GLY A 57 -5.50 2.75 -4.79
N ARG A 58 -5.25 3.87 -4.09
CA ARG A 58 -3.90 4.27 -3.65
C ARG A 58 -3.37 3.32 -2.58
N VAL A 59 -4.23 2.89 -1.65
CA VAL A 59 -3.90 1.88 -0.65
C VAL A 59 -3.51 0.57 -1.34
N ALA A 60 -4.34 0.09 -2.28
CA ALA A 60 -4.06 -1.12 -3.04
C ALA A 60 -2.74 -1.04 -3.83
N GLU A 61 -2.46 0.09 -4.47
CA GLU A 61 -1.21 0.32 -5.19
C GLU A 61 0.01 0.18 -4.28
N VAL A 62 0.01 0.86 -3.13
CA VAL A 62 1.13 0.81 -2.18
C VAL A 62 1.27 -0.57 -1.53
N VAL A 63 0.15 -1.25 -1.25
CA VAL A 63 0.17 -2.65 -0.78
C VAL A 63 0.83 -3.58 -1.82
N ARG A 64 0.53 -3.42 -3.11
CA ARG A 64 1.14 -4.23 -4.20
C ARG A 64 2.65 -4.05 -4.32
N ARG A 65 3.20 -2.91 -3.88
CA ARG A 65 4.64 -2.65 -3.87
C ARG A 65 5.37 -3.40 -2.75
N CYS A 66 4.67 -4.06 -1.82
CA CYS A 66 5.29 -4.82 -0.75
C CYS A 66 6.07 -6.04 -1.28
N PRO A 67 7.42 -6.02 -1.25
CA PRO A 67 8.23 -7.05 -1.93
C PRO A 67 8.18 -8.42 -1.25
N SER A 68 7.83 -8.48 0.04
CA SER A 68 7.74 -9.74 0.78
C SER A 68 6.32 -10.31 0.82
N GLY A 69 5.34 -9.60 0.29
CA GLY A 69 3.92 -9.98 0.38
C GLY A 69 3.38 -9.99 1.81
N ALA A 70 4.04 -9.28 2.73
CA ALA A 70 3.59 -9.12 4.12
C ALA A 70 2.31 -8.28 4.22
N LEU A 71 2.07 -7.41 3.24
CA LEU A 71 0.82 -6.67 3.09
C LEU A 71 -0.02 -7.30 1.98
N ARG A 72 -1.31 -7.46 2.24
CA ARG A 72 -2.34 -7.88 1.28
C ARG A 72 -3.56 -7.00 1.45
N TYR A 73 -4.45 -6.98 0.46
CA TYR A 73 -5.72 -6.28 0.59
C TYR A 73 -6.85 -7.10 -0.02
N GLU A 74 -8.06 -6.84 0.47
CA GLU A 74 -9.32 -7.34 -0.05
C GLU A 74 -10.27 -6.15 -0.25
N GLY A 75 -11.10 -6.17 -1.29
CA GLY A 75 -11.87 -5.01 -1.71
C GLY A 75 -11.03 -4.01 -2.52
N GLY A 76 -11.50 -2.76 -2.62
CA GLY A 76 -10.94 -1.76 -3.54
C GLY A 76 -11.70 -1.71 -4.87
N GLY A 77 -12.94 -1.22 -4.80
CA GLY A 77 -13.74 -0.90 -5.97
C GLY A 77 -13.23 0.36 -6.67
N ALA A 78 -12.22 0.19 -7.52
CA ALA A 78 -12.10 0.89 -8.79
C ALA A 78 -11.27 0.00 -9.74
N ALA A 79 -11.99 -0.63 -10.67
CA ALA A 79 -11.45 -0.93 -11.99
C ALA A 79 -10.74 0.33 -12.54
N GLY A 80 -9.65 0.15 -13.28
CA GLY A 80 -8.69 1.21 -13.62
C GLY A 80 -9.24 2.49 -14.27
N GLY A 81 -8.37 3.52 -14.23
CA GLY A 81 -8.53 4.87 -14.80
C GLY A 81 -8.73 5.89 -13.68
N GLU A 82 -7.76 6.69 -13.25
CA GLU A 82 -6.71 7.41 -13.96
C GLU A 82 -5.36 7.18 -13.23
N GLU A 83 -4.37 6.72 -13.98
CA GLU A 83 -2.95 6.85 -13.66
C GLU A 83 -2.70 8.30 -13.22
N LEU A 84 -2.22 8.57 -11.99
CA LEU A 84 -1.53 9.84 -11.77
C LEU A 84 -0.43 9.86 -12.82
N PRO A 85 -0.49 10.73 -13.86
CA PRO A 85 0.55 10.71 -14.88
C PRO A 85 1.89 10.84 -14.14
N PRO A 86 2.93 10.06 -14.50
CA PRO A 86 4.25 10.33 -13.96
C PRO A 86 4.50 11.83 -14.13
N PRO A 87 5.10 12.53 -13.14
CA PRO A 87 5.31 13.97 -13.25
C PRO A 87 5.92 14.21 -14.62
N SER A 88 5.16 14.89 -15.48
CA SER A 88 5.61 15.18 -16.83
C SER A 88 7.01 15.79 -16.67
N PRO A 89 8.05 15.34 -17.40
CA PRO A 89 9.29 16.08 -17.40
C PRO A 89 8.95 17.53 -17.71
N PRO A 90 9.58 18.53 -17.06
CA PRO A 90 9.29 19.92 -17.37
C PRO A 90 9.37 20.09 -18.89
N PRO A 91 8.49 20.90 -19.52
CA PRO A 91 8.68 21.23 -20.91
C PRO A 91 10.07 21.84 -21.00
N THR A 92 11.04 21.12 -21.58
CA THR A 92 12.27 21.77 -22.00
C THR A 92 11.81 22.75 -23.06
N GLU A 93 11.93 24.02 -22.71
CA GLU A 93 11.52 25.14 -23.54
C GLU A 93 11.99 24.95 -24.98
N ALA A 94 11.12 25.41 -25.88
CA ALA A 94 11.46 25.71 -27.23
C ALA A 94 12.71 26.60 -27.27
N ALA A 95 13.84 26.05 -27.70
CA ALA A 95 14.81 26.82 -28.44
C ALA A 95 14.40 26.73 -29.92
N GLY A 96 13.55 27.68 -30.33
CA GLY A 96 13.39 28.06 -31.74
C GLY A 96 14.67 28.71 -32.29
N PRO A 97 14.67 29.08 -33.58
CA PRO A 97 15.82 28.95 -34.48
C PRO A 97 16.72 30.18 -34.53
N GLU A 98 18.03 29.97 -34.76
CA GLU A 98 18.92 30.80 -35.58
C GLU A 98 19.93 29.91 -36.32
#